data_AF-L9X4Q2-F1
#
_entry.id   AF-L9X4Q2-F1
#
_cell.length_a   1.000
_cell.length_b   1.000
_cell.length_c   1.000
_cell.angle_alpha   90.00
_cell.angle_beta   90.00
_cell.angle_gamma   90.00
#
_symmetry.space_group_name_H-M   'P 1'
#
loop_
_entity.id
_entity.type
_entity.pdbx_description
1 polymer ?
#
loop_
_entity_poly.entity_id
_entity_poly.type
_entity_poly.pdbx_seq_one_letter_code
_entity_poly.pdbx_strand_id
1 'polypeptide(L)'
;MANESRGSSPWPLVAALGIVATEAGVLFGLVPIAVGGVLAFGSSCAGMIAEVGYASEPWRPLRLVGAGIAAVSAAVWIAVAPAVTPSGLAAGVATDGIAVRAAIVFVSAALLIAAGAVGPVVTGGGLER
;
A
#
# COMPACT_ATOMS: atom_id res chain seq x y z
N MET A 1 8.74 -39.74 11.97
CA MET A 1 8.57 -38.27 11.94
C MET A 1 8.53 -37.85 10.48
N ALA A 2 7.35 -37.90 9.86
CA ALA A 2 7.20 -37.32 8.53
C ALA A 2 7.31 -35.80 8.70
N ASN A 3 8.21 -35.18 7.96
CA ASN A 3 8.34 -33.74 7.90
C ASN A 3 6.98 -33.18 7.47
N GLU A 4 6.23 -32.61 8.42
CA GLU A 4 5.08 -31.80 8.10
C GLU A 4 5.63 -30.62 7.31
N SER A 5 5.53 -30.68 5.98
CA SER A 5 5.71 -29.53 5.12
C SER A 5 4.61 -28.54 5.51
N ARG A 6 4.81 -27.77 6.58
CA ARG A 6 4.06 -26.55 6.83
C ARG A 6 4.25 -25.74 5.56
N GLY A 7 3.20 -25.67 4.74
CA GLY A 7 3.25 -24.94 3.49
C GLY A 7 3.79 -23.54 3.78
N SER A 8 4.83 -23.14 3.06
CA SER A 8 5.32 -21.77 3.15
C SER A 8 4.15 -20.83 2.89
N SER A 9 3.98 -19.82 3.75
CA SER A 9 3.03 -18.73 3.47
C SER A 9 3.32 -18.18 2.07
N PRO A 10 2.29 -17.96 1.23
CA PRO A 10 2.46 -17.40 -0.11
C PRO A 10 2.76 -15.89 -0.08
N TRP A 11 2.44 -15.21 1.02
CA TRP A 11 2.52 -13.75 1.13
C TRP A 11 3.92 -13.16 0.95
N PRO A 12 5.01 -13.73 1.52
CA PRO A 12 6.36 -13.20 1.32
C PRO A 12 6.75 -13.07 -0.17
N LEU A 13 6.29 -13.99 -1.02
CA LEU A 13 6.54 -13.92 -2.47
C LEU A 13 5.79 -12.73 -3.09
N VAL A 14 4.52 -12.53 -2.73
CA VAL A 14 3.71 -11.39 -3.20
C VAL A 14 4.31 -10.07 -2.71
N ALA A 15 4.80 -10.01 -1.47
CA ALA A 15 5.47 -8.83 -0.94
C ALA A 15 6.74 -8.50 -1.72
N ALA A 16 7.58 -9.49 -2.00
CA ALA A 16 8.81 -9.32 -2.78
C ALA A 16 8.51 -8.81 -4.20
N LEU A 17 7.55 -9.43 -4.89
CA LEU A 17 7.11 -8.98 -6.22
C LEU A 17 6.49 -7.58 -6.17
N GLY A 18 5.72 -7.26 -5.12
CA GLY A 18 5.15 -5.94 -4.91
C GLY A 18 6.21 -4.86 -4.73
N ILE A 19 7.28 -5.14 -3.97
CA ILE A 19 8.42 -4.22 -3.81
C ILE A 19 9.12 -4.00 -5.16
N VAL A 20 9.45 -5.08 -5.88
CA VAL A 20 10.12 -4.99 -7.20
C VAL A 20 9.27 -4.21 -8.20
N ALA A 21 7.97 -4.49 -8.26
CA ALA A 21 7.04 -3.77 -9.13
C ALA A 21 6.91 -2.28 -8.74
N THR A 22 6.86 -1.98 -7.44
CA THR A 22 6.83 -0.60 -6.94
C THR A 22 8.07 0.16 -7.38
N GLU A 23 9.25 -0.39 -7.10
CA GLU A 23 10.53 0.23 -7.45
C GLU A 23 10.66 0.42 -8.97
N ALA A 24 10.37 -0.61 -9.76
CA ALA A 24 10.39 -0.49 -11.22
C ALA A 24 9.39 0.56 -11.72
N GLY A 25 8.17 0.57 -11.20
CA GLY A 25 7.13 1.52 -11.60
C GLY A 25 7.52 2.97 -11.30
N VAL A 26 8.06 3.21 -10.11
CA VAL A 26 8.47 4.53 -9.65
C VAL A 26 9.74 5.02 -10.38
N LEU A 27 10.71 4.13 -10.62
CA LEU A 27 11.96 4.47 -11.31
C LEU A 27 11.75 4.78 -12.79
N PHE A 28 10.90 4.01 -13.48
CA PHE A 28 10.63 4.16 -14.92
C PHE A 28 9.38 4.99 -15.24
N GLY A 29 8.67 5.53 -14.25
CA GLY A 29 7.46 6.34 -14.46
C GLY A 29 6.23 5.53 -14.91
N LEU A 30 6.23 4.22 -14.67
CA LEU A 30 5.12 3.32 -15.01
C LEU A 30 4.09 3.32 -13.87
N VAL A 31 3.28 4.38 -13.81
CA VAL A 31 2.31 4.63 -12.72
C VAL A 31 1.44 3.41 -12.38
N PRO A 32 0.82 2.68 -13.33
CA PRO A 32 -0.02 1.53 -12.99
C PRO A 32 0.75 0.41 -12.30
N ILE A 33 2.03 0.21 -12.67
CA ILE A 33 2.90 -0.82 -12.09
C ILE A 33 3.31 -0.42 -10.68
N ALA A 34 3.63 0.86 -10.46
CA ALA A 34 3.93 1.39 -9.13
C ALA A 34 2.74 1.21 -8.18
N VAL A 35 1.54 1.60 -8.64
CA VAL A 35 0.30 1.45 -7.86
C VAL A 35 0.02 -0.02 -7.56
N GLY A 36 0.07 -0.89 -8.58
CA GLY A 36 -0.13 -2.32 -8.41
C GLY A 36 0.88 -2.95 -7.44
N GLY A 37 2.14 -2.52 -7.49
CA GLY A 37 3.20 -2.96 -6.58
C GLY A 37 2.91 -2.59 -5.12
N VAL A 38 2.52 -1.34 -4.85
CA VAL A 38 2.19 -0.88 -3.49
C VAL A 38 0.97 -1.61 -2.96
N LEU A 39 -0.05 -1.83 -3.80
CA LEU A 39 -1.25 -2.59 -3.42
C LEU A 39 -0.91 -4.05 -3.10
N ALA A 40 -0.08 -4.70 -3.92
CA ALA A 40 0.38 -6.07 -3.69
C ALA A 40 1.20 -6.19 -2.40
N PHE A 41 2.13 -5.27 -2.17
CA PHE A 41 2.92 -5.24 -0.94
C PHE A 41 2.04 -5.01 0.30
N GLY A 42 1.19 -3.98 0.28
CA GLY A 42 0.34 -3.63 1.43
C GLY A 42 -0.68 -4.71 1.78
N SER A 43 -1.31 -5.32 0.77
CA SER A 43 -2.22 -6.45 0.97
C SER A 43 -1.51 -7.70 1.49
N SER A 44 -0.28 -7.96 1.03
CA SER A 44 0.54 -9.06 1.54
C SER A 44 0.88 -8.89 3.03
N CYS A 45 1.26 -7.68 3.47
CA CYS A 45 1.46 -7.39 4.89
C CYS A 45 0.20 -7.63 5.72
N ALA A 46 -0.96 -7.18 5.22
CA ALA A 46 -2.24 -7.43 5.89
C ALA A 46 -2.56 -8.93 5.96
N GLY A 47 -2.29 -9.67 4.90
CA GLY A 47 -2.43 -11.13 4.82
C GLY A 47 -1.54 -11.86 5.82
N MET A 48 -0.27 -11.47 5.94
CA MET A 48 0.65 -12.04 6.93
C MET A 48 0.16 -11.81 8.36
N ILE A 49 -0.29 -10.59 8.68
CA ILE A 49 -0.81 -10.25 10.02
C ILE A 49 -2.07 -11.07 10.36
N ALA A 50 -2.95 -11.29 9.38
CA ALA A 50 -4.12 -12.12 9.53
C ALA A 50 -3.77 -13.60 9.68
N GLU A 51 -2.81 -14.12 8.90
CA GLU A 51 -2.38 -15.53 8.93
C GLU A 51 -1.79 -15.92 10.29
N VAL A 52 -1.02 -15.03 10.91
CA VAL A 52 -0.45 -15.29 12.25
C VAL A 52 -1.43 -15.01 13.40
N GLY A 53 -2.68 -14.63 13.10
CA GLY A 53 -3.73 -14.42 14.09
C GLY A 53 -3.64 -13.12 14.89
N TYR A 54 -2.81 -12.15 14.49
CA TYR A 54 -2.70 -10.86 15.17
C TYR A 54 -3.89 -9.92 14.91
N ALA A 55 -4.66 -10.18 13.86
CA ALA A 55 -5.87 -9.42 13.56
C ALA A 55 -7.05 -10.37 13.38
N SER A 56 -8.15 -10.07 14.07
CA SER A 56 -9.42 -10.78 13.92
C SER A 56 -10.10 -10.51 12.58
N GLU A 57 -9.74 -9.41 11.90
CA GLU A 57 -10.31 -9.01 10.61
C GLU A 57 -9.20 -8.44 9.70
N PRO A 58 -9.05 -8.92 8.45
CA PRO A 58 -8.02 -8.47 7.50
C PRO A 58 -8.08 -6.98 7.12
N TRP A 59 -9.24 -6.32 7.25
CA TRP A 59 -9.42 -4.93 6.83
C TRP A 59 -8.71 -3.90 7.73
N ARG A 60 -8.54 -4.19 9.02
CA ARG A 60 -7.84 -3.30 9.96
C ARG A 60 -6.34 -3.22 9.66
N PRO A 61 -5.60 -4.34 9.54
CA PRO A 61 -4.21 -4.32 9.11
C PRO A 61 -4.00 -3.59 7.79
N LEU A 62 -4.88 -3.80 6.80
CA LEU A 62 -4.79 -3.15 5.50
C LEU A 62 -4.80 -1.61 5.61
N ARG A 63 -5.69 -1.06 6.45
CA ARG A 63 -5.72 0.39 6.72
C ARG A 63 -4.48 0.88 7.44
N LEU A 64 -3.97 0.13 8.42
CA LEU A 64 -2.79 0.53 9.19
C LEU A 64 -1.53 0.53 8.33
N VAL A 65 -1.35 -0.49 7.49
CA VAL A 65 -0.25 -0.56 6.53
C VAL A 65 -0.36 0.59 5.52
N GLY A 66 -1.55 0.83 4.96
CA GLY A 66 -1.80 1.98 4.10
C GLY A 66 -1.48 3.31 4.80
N ALA A 67 -1.89 3.50 6.05
CA ALA A 67 -1.60 4.71 6.82
C ALA A 67 -0.09 4.91 7.05
N GLY A 68 0.65 3.83 7.34
CA GLY A 68 2.10 3.89 7.47
C GLY A 68 2.80 4.32 6.18
N ILE A 69 2.41 3.72 5.05
CA ILE A 69 2.96 4.08 3.72
C ILE A 69 2.61 5.54 3.38
N ALA A 70 1.36 5.96 3.62
CA ALA A 70 0.92 7.33 3.39
C ALA A 70 1.73 8.33 4.22
N ALA A 71 1.99 8.02 5.50
CA ALA A 71 2.76 8.89 6.39
C ALA A 71 4.21 9.06 5.91
N VAL A 72 4.89 7.96 5.55
CA VAL A 72 6.27 8.00 5.05
C VAL A 72 6.33 8.76 3.72
N SER A 73 5.40 8.47 2.81
CA SER A 73 5.33 9.11 1.51
C SER A 73 5.04 10.60 1.60
N ALA A 74 4.12 11.02 2.47
CA ALA A 74 3.84 12.43 2.74
C ALA A 74 5.07 13.14 3.36
N ALA A 75 5.77 12.49 4.29
CA ALA A 75 6.99 13.06 4.89
C ALA A 75 8.08 13.31 3.83
N VAL A 76 8.30 12.34 2.92
CA VAL A 76 9.23 12.50 1.79
C VAL A 76 8.78 13.65 0.88
N TRP A 77 7.49 13.70 0.53
CA TRP A 77 6.96 14.75 -0.33
C TRP A 77 7.16 16.14 0.28
N ILE A 78 6.82 16.33 1.56
CA ILE A 78 7.00 17.60 2.27
C ILE A 78 8.50 17.98 2.35
N ALA A 79 9.39 17.00 2.51
CA ALA A 79 10.83 17.25 2.58
C ALA A 79 11.40 17.83 1.26
N VAL A 80 10.88 17.41 0.10
CA VAL A 80 11.33 17.91 -1.22
C VAL A 80 10.49 19.06 -1.76
N ALA A 81 9.21 19.15 -1.37
CA ALA A 81 8.28 20.21 -1.73
C ALA A 81 7.63 20.77 -0.44
N PRO A 82 8.31 21.69 0.27
CA PRO A 82 7.88 22.15 1.60
C PRO A 82 6.60 22.99 1.59
N ALA A 83 6.18 23.48 0.42
CA ALA A 83 4.93 24.21 0.28
C ALA A 83 3.74 23.24 0.36
N VAL A 84 3.08 23.18 1.53
CA VAL A 84 1.90 22.33 1.79
C VAL A 84 0.58 22.89 1.26
N THR A 85 0.61 23.96 0.48
CA THR A 85 -0.58 24.48 -0.20
C THR A 85 -0.90 23.59 -1.41
N PRO A 86 -2.18 23.48 -1.83
CA PRO A 86 -2.54 22.69 -3.01
C PRO A 86 -1.73 23.08 -4.27
N SER A 87 -1.50 24.38 -4.46
CA SER A 87 -0.69 24.92 -5.54
C SER A 87 0.80 24.60 -5.39
N GLY A 88 1.34 24.64 -4.16
CA GLY A 88 2.73 24.29 -3.87
C GLY A 88 3.03 22.81 -4.09
N LEU A 89 2.10 21.93 -3.68
CA LEU A 89 2.17 20.50 -3.94
C LEU A 89 2.12 20.19 -5.44
N ALA A 90 1.21 20.83 -6.17
CA ALA A 90 1.08 20.68 -7.62
C ALA A 90 2.34 21.16 -8.36
N ALA A 91 2.91 22.29 -7.93
CA ALA A 91 4.17 22.79 -8.48
C ALA A 91 5.33 21.82 -8.21
N GLY A 92 5.43 21.27 -7.00
CA GLY A 92 6.47 20.29 -6.64
C GLY A 92 6.44 19.05 -7.54
N VAL A 93 5.25 18.50 -7.82
CA VAL A 93 5.08 17.38 -8.75
C VAL A 93 5.45 17.76 -10.19
N ALA A 94 5.28 19.02 -10.59
CA ALA A 94 5.66 19.47 -11.92
C ALA A 94 7.17 19.65 -12.10
N THR A 95 7.91 19.91 -11.02
CA THR A 95 9.33 20.30 -11.08
C THR A 95 10.30 19.27 -10.54
N ASP A 96 9.85 18.37 -9.66
CA ASP A 96 10.72 17.42 -8.96
C ASP A 96 10.24 15.97 -9.14
N GLY A 97 11.09 15.13 -9.74
CA GLY A 97 10.81 13.72 -9.95
C GLY A 97 10.59 12.95 -8.65
N ILE A 98 11.23 13.33 -7.55
CA ILE A 98 11.02 12.71 -6.23
C ILE A 98 9.62 13.03 -5.71
N ALA A 99 9.14 14.27 -5.90
CA ALA A 99 7.79 14.67 -5.52
C ALA A 99 6.73 13.89 -6.31
N VAL A 100 6.93 13.66 -7.62
CA VAL A 100 6.05 12.82 -8.44
C VAL A 100 5.96 11.40 -7.88
N ARG A 101 7.11 10.81 -7.58
CA ARG A 101 7.22 9.44 -7.05
C ARG A 101 6.53 9.31 -5.70
N ALA A 102 6.76 10.27 -4.81
CA ALA A 102 6.08 10.35 -3.53
C ALA A 102 4.55 10.46 -3.73
N ALA A 103 4.08 11.33 -4.63
CA ALA A 103 2.66 11.46 -4.91
C ALA A 103 2.00 10.16 -5.38
N ILE A 104 2.65 9.40 -6.27
CA ILE A 104 2.14 8.10 -6.76
C ILE A 104 2.00 7.09 -5.59
N VAL A 105 3.03 7.00 -4.74
CA VAL A 105 3.00 6.09 -3.58
C VAL A 105 1.93 6.52 -2.59
N PHE A 106 1.76 7.82 -2.36
CA PHE A 106 0.72 8.38 -1.49
C PHE A 106 -0.69 8.04 -1.99
N VAL A 107 -0.95 8.20 -3.28
CA VAL A 107 -2.25 7.83 -3.89
C VAL A 107 -2.52 6.35 -3.73
N SER A 108 -1.51 5.50 -3.93
CA SER A 108 -1.63 4.05 -3.75
C SER A 108 -1.95 3.68 -2.30
N ALA A 109 -1.34 4.37 -1.35
CA ALA A 109 -1.63 4.21 0.08
C ALA A 109 -3.06 4.66 0.44
N ALA A 110 -3.55 5.74 -0.17
CA ALA A 110 -4.93 6.17 -0.03
C ALA A 110 -5.92 5.11 -0.55
N LEU A 111 -5.58 4.41 -1.65
CA LEU A 111 -6.37 3.29 -2.15
C LEU A 111 -6.40 2.10 -1.18
N LEU A 112 -5.29 1.77 -0.52
CA LEU A 112 -5.26 0.73 0.53
C LEU A 112 -6.18 1.09 1.70
N ILE A 113 -6.12 2.35 2.15
CA ILE A 113 -6.96 2.86 3.25
C ILE A 113 -8.44 2.80 2.84
N ALA A 114 -8.76 3.25 1.63
CA ALA A 114 -10.12 3.20 1.10
C ALA A 114 -10.63 1.76 1.00
N ALA A 115 -9.84 0.84 0.44
CA ALA A 115 -10.20 -0.58 0.36
C ALA A 115 -10.45 -1.19 1.75
N GLY A 116 -9.59 -0.90 2.72
CA GLY A 116 -9.75 -1.37 4.10
C GLY A 116 -10.90 -0.70 4.88
N ALA A 117 -11.42 0.44 4.40
CA ALA A 117 -12.61 1.08 4.96
C ALA A 117 -13.91 0.55 4.32
N VAL A 118 -13.88 0.29 3.01
CA VAL A 118 -15.03 -0.18 2.22
C VAL A 118 -15.28 -1.67 2.40
N GLY A 119 -14.23 -2.48 2.52
CA GLY A 119 -14.31 -3.95 2.63
C GLY A 119 -15.31 -4.46 3.67
N PRO A 120 -15.26 -3.97 4.94
CA PRO A 120 -16.23 -4.37 5.97
C PRO A 120 -17.69 -4.08 5.62
N VAL A 121 -17.96 -3.01 4.86
CA VAL A 121 -19.33 -2.62 4.47
C VAL A 121 -19.88 -3.60 3.43
N VAL A 122 -19.03 -4.03 2.49
CA VAL A 122 -19.40 -4.98 1.45
C VAL A 122 -19.59 -6.38 2.02
N THR A 123 -18.74 -6.81 2.96
CA THR A 123 -18.86 -8.13 3.58
C THR A 123 -19.94 -8.19 4.65
N GLY A 124 -20.21 -7.09 5.36
CA GLY A 124 -21.25 -7.00 6.39
C GLY A 124 -22.68 -6.99 5.84
N GLY A 125 -22.91 -6.44 4.65
CA GLY A 125 -24.24 -6.40 4.02
C GLY A 125 -24.74 -7.72 3.39
N GLY A 126 -23.91 -8.77 3.40
CA GLY A 126 -24.22 -10.06 2.78
C GLY A 126 -24.97 -11.07 3.65
N LEU A 127 -25.09 -10.83 4.97
CA LEU A 127 -25.71 -11.77 5.92
C LEU A 127 -27.21 -11.50 6.17
N GLU A 128 -27.80 -10.50 5.50
CA GLU A 128 -29.21 -10.10 5.67
C GLU A 128 -30.09 -10.45 4.46
N ARG A 129 -29.72 -11.42 3.61
CA ARG A 129 -30.55 -11.89 2.49
C ARG A 129 -30.74 -13.40 2.47
#